data_AF-A0A6N8V063-F1
#
_entry.id   AF-A0A6N8V063-F1
#
_cell.length_a   1.000
_cell.length_b   1.000
_cell.length_c   1.000
_cell.angle_alpha   90.00
_cell.angle_beta   90.00
_cell.angle_gamma   90.00
#
_symmetry.space_group_name_H-M   'P 1'
#
loop_
_entity.id
_entity.type
_entity.pdbx_description
1 polymer ?
#
loop_
_entity_poly.entity_id
_entity_poly.type
_entity_poly.pdbx_seq_one_letter_code
_entity_poly.pdbx_strand_id
1 'polypeptide(L)'
;MHAHKSSPIAVLGAAAVLAGFCPWAPPDLAAQRADSVTITGHIQDVDTESDLEGAVLELSGLVHRYVTGADGRVTFAAPIGNYTLTIRRSGYVTLQGGFRVLRPGSFNLMMRKGESGNPLATSARLLVRVVDSDSGAPVEGAMVAVLDGRRAFTNAGGRVEFADLESDLTRLTVERIGYATREEPIALHPDRTTVVEVAMTVEAVALRPLTVEVRSSFLEARGYYRRLDDGIVMRLLTRRTIEEQGSPRISDAFARLPGLRINRPTTDRAFLQVRDCELAIFVDGVEWNVDMEGTVNIDHIPPEWVEVAEVYWGARTPPEFRGRYNGGCGSALIWTRQAVRGN
;
A
#
# COMPACT_ATOMS: atom_id res chain seq x y z
N MET A 1 19.14 18.30 -80.27
CA MET A 1 20.48 18.16 -79.65
C MET A 1 20.25 17.65 -78.23
N HIS A 2 20.24 16.33 -78.07
CA HIS A 2 21.36 15.53 -77.53
C HIS A 2 21.62 15.84 -76.05
N ALA A 3 21.21 15.02 -75.08
CA ALA A 3 21.42 13.60 -74.80
C ALA A 3 22.66 13.31 -73.92
N HIS A 4 22.42 12.38 -72.99
CA HIS A 4 23.33 11.41 -72.36
C HIS A 4 24.29 11.82 -71.23
N LYS A 5 24.00 11.27 -70.06
CA LYS A 5 24.78 10.19 -69.39
C LYS A 5 23.93 9.64 -68.21
N SER A 6 23.95 8.40 -67.76
CA SER A 6 24.28 7.07 -68.28
C SER A 6 24.06 6.12 -67.09
N SER A 7 23.01 5.29 -67.19
CA SER A 7 22.69 3.96 -66.61
C SER A 7 22.99 3.51 -65.15
N PRO A 8 22.20 2.54 -64.64
CA PRO A 8 22.15 2.07 -63.24
C PRO A 8 22.77 0.67 -63.02
N ILE A 9 22.91 0.22 -61.76
CA ILE A 9 23.07 -1.20 -61.41
C ILE A 9 22.27 -1.50 -60.12
N ALA A 10 21.19 -2.27 -60.25
CA ALA A 10 20.54 -3.01 -59.17
C ALA A 10 20.35 -4.45 -59.66
N VAL A 11 20.82 -5.42 -58.88
CA VAL A 11 20.76 -6.85 -59.18
C VAL A 11 19.61 -7.46 -58.38
N LEU A 12 18.58 -7.95 -59.07
CA LEU A 12 17.59 -8.90 -58.54
C LEU A 12 17.85 -10.25 -59.20
N GLY A 13 18.16 -11.27 -58.39
CA GLY A 13 18.23 -12.66 -58.83
C GLY A 13 16.86 -13.32 -58.70
N ALA A 14 16.26 -13.69 -59.83
CA ALA A 14 15.13 -14.61 -59.90
C ALA A 14 15.65 -16.01 -60.25
N ALA A 15 15.24 -17.02 -59.48
CA ALA A 15 15.40 -18.42 -59.84
C ALA A 15 14.01 -19.07 -59.87
N ALA A 16 13.58 -19.43 -61.07
CA ALA A 16 12.45 -20.33 -61.31
C ALA A 16 12.98 -21.77 -61.39
N VAL A 17 12.41 -22.69 -60.61
CA VAL A 17 12.55 -24.13 -60.84
C VAL A 17 11.18 -24.80 -60.71
N LEU A 18 10.69 -25.21 -61.88
CA LEU A 18 9.82 -26.33 -62.25
C LEU A 18 9.04 -27.09 -61.16
N ALA A 19 7.73 -27.14 -61.36
CA ALA A 19 6.79 -28.04 -60.69
C ALA A 19 7.15 -29.51 -60.93
N GLY A 20 7.49 -30.22 -59.85
CA GLY A 20 7.56 -31.67 -59.81
C GLY A 20 6.35 -32.23 -59.07
N PHE A 21 5.56 -33.07 -59.77
CA PHE A 21 4.63 -34.01 -59.16
C PHE A 21 5.37 -34.84 -58.11
N CYS A 22 4.90 -34.82 -56.86
CA CYS A 22 5.34 -35.77 -55.84
C CYS A 22 4.15 -36.70 -55.52
N PRO A 23 4.06 -37.88 -56.16
CA PRO A 23 3.04 -38.87 -55.90
C PRO A 23 3.50 -39.77 -54.74
N TRP A 24 3.54 -39.22 -53.53
CA TRP A 24 3.50 -40.02 -52.31
C TRP A 24 3.00 -39.12 -51.16
N ALA A 25 1.91 -39.54 -50.53
CA ALA A 25 1.33 -38.89 -49.37
C ALA A 25 1.44 -39.88 -48.20
N PRO A 26 1.71 -39.45 -46.97
CA PRO A 26 1.00 -40.01 -45.84
C PRO A 26 -0.44 -39.43 -45.87
N PRO A 27 -1.46 -40.27 -45.65
CA PRO A 27 -2.84 -39.81 -45.63
C PRO A 27 -3.01 -38.71 -44.59
N ASP A 28 -3.87 -37.74 -44.91
CA ASP A 28 -4.49 -36.86 -43.93
C ASP A 28 -4.81 -37.68 -42.69
N LEU A 29 -4.22 -37.32 -41.55
CA LEU A 29 -4.80 -37.63 -40.26
C LEU A 29 -6.08 -36.80 -40.16
N ALA A 30 -7.08 -37.19 -40.97
CA ALA A 30 -8.47 -37.02 -40.65
C ALA A 30 -8.60 -37.56 -39.23
N ALA A 31 -8.67 -36.63 -38.28
CA ALA A 31 -8.96 -36.90 -36.90
C ALA A 31 -10.19 -37.82 -36.89
N GLN A 32 -9.93 -39.09 -36.64
CA GLN A 32 -10.97 -40.07 -36.42
C GLN A 32 -11.81 -39.50 -35.29
N ARG A 33 -13.07 -39.17 -35.60
CA ARG A 33 -14.02 -38.64 -34.62
C ARG A 33 -14.24 -39.77 -33.62
N ALA A 34 -13.37 -39.83 -32.62
CA ALA A 34 -13.38 -40.89 -31.64
C ALA A 34 -14.68 -40.69 -30.87
N ASP A 35 -15.57 -41.68 -30.95
CA ASP A 35 -16.88 -41.62 -30.29
C ASP A 35 -16.66 -41.36 -28.81
N SER A 36 -16.92 -40.12 -28.39
CA SER A 36 -16.80 -39.69 -27.02
C SER A 36 -18.08 -40.04 -26.29
N VAL A 37 -17.95 -40.72 -25.16
CA VAL A 37 -19.07 -41.06 -24.28
C VAL A 37 -19.02 -40.20 -23.03
N THR A 38 -20.19 -39.87 -22.49
CA THR A 38 -20.30 -39.10 -21.26
C THR A 38 -20.09 -40.00 -20.04
N ILE A 39 -19.17 -39.62 -19.18
CA ILE A 39 -18.84 -40.29 -17.93
C ILE A 39 -19.07 -39.33 -16.76
N THR A 40 -19.66 -39.83 -15.68
CA THR A 40 -19.84 -39.09 -14.43
C THR A 40 -19.05 -39.74 -13.29
N GLY A 41 -18.06 -39.03 -12.75
CA GLY A 41 -17.33 -39.43 -11.55
C GLY A 41 -17.92 -38.81 -10.29
N HIS A 42 -17.88 -39.53 -9.18
CA HIS A 42 -18.18 -39.03 -7.84
C HIS A 42 -17.02 -39.36 -6.91
N ILE A 43 -16.41 -38.34 -6.31
CA ILE A 43 -15.19 -38.47 -5.51
C ILE A 43 -15.50 -38.13 -4.05
N GLN A 44 -15.18 -39.05 -3.14
CA GLN A 44 -15.50 -38.92 -1.71
C GLN A 44 -14.28 -39.21 -0.82
N ASP A 45 -14.32 -38.71 0.41
CA ASP A 45 -13.37 -39.07 1.47
C ASP A 45 -13.64 -40.52 1.90
N VAL A 46 -12.61 -41.35 2.01
CA VAL A 46 -12.79 -42.76 2.43
C VAL A 46 -13.21 -42.89 3.90
N ASP A 47 -12.83 -41.93 4.75
CA ASP A 47 -13.05 -41.99 6.19
C ASP A 47 -14.35 -41.26 6.58
N THR A 48 -14.63 -40.12 5.95
CA THR A 48 -15.79 -39.28 6.31
C THR A 48 -16.96 -39.39 5.32
N GLU A 49 -16.79 -40.12 4.22
CA GLU A 49 -17.75 -40.21 3.10
C GLU A 49 -18.16 -38.84 2.51
N SER A 50 -17.44 -37.78 2.86
CA SER A 50 -17.75 -36.42 2.46
C SER A 50 -17.38 -36.19 1.01
N ASP A 51 -18.19 -35.41 0.29
CA ASP A 51 -17.93 -35.06 -1.10
C ASP A 51 -16.64 -34.23 -1.23
N LEU A 52 -15.76 -34.63 -2.15
CA LEU A 52 -14.48 -33.95 -2.35
C LEU A 52 -14.58 -32.94 -3.47
N GLU A 53 -14.84 -31.69 -3.12
CA GLU A 53 -14.70 -30.53 -4.01
C GLU A 53 -13.23 -30.26 -4.35
N GLY A 54 -12.97 -29.85 -5.59
CA GLY A 54 -11.63 -29.42 -6.04
C GLY A 54 -10.64 -30.56 -6.30
N ALA A 55 -11.10 -31.80 -6.39
CA ALA A 55 -10.28 -32.91 -6.86
C ALA A 55 -10.09 -32.81 -8.38
N VAL A 56 -8.86 -32.88 -8.84
CA VAL A 56 -8.51 -32.78 -10.26
C VAL A 56 -8.33 -34.17 -10.86
N LEU A 57 -9.12 -34.49 -11.88
CA LEU A 57 -9.07 -35.72 -12.65
C LEU A 57 -8.37 -35.50 -13.99
N GLU A 58 -7.44 -36.38 -14.32
CA GLU A 58 -6.66 -36.38 -15.56
C GLU A 58 -6.69 -37.78 -16.18
N LEU A 59 -6.97 -37.84 -17.49
CA LEU A 59 -6.88 -39.07 -18.28
C LEU A 59 -5.66 -38.97 -19.20
N SER A 60 -4.75 -39.94 -19.13
CA SER A 60 -3.52 -39.95 -19.93
C SER A 60 -3.81 -39.84 -21.43
N GLY A 61 -3.21 -38.87 -22.12
CA GLY A 61 -3.42 -38.65 -23.54
C GLY A 61 -4.63 -37.76 -23.88
N LEU A 62 -5.41 -37.34 -22.89
CA LEU A 62 -6.34 -36.22 -23.02
C LEU A 62 -5.71 -34.96 -22.46
N VAL A 63 -5.91 -33.84 -23.16
CA VAL A 63 -5.41 -32.51 -22.73
C VAL A 63 -6.29 -31.92 -21.61
N HIS A 64 -7.56 -32.34 -21.54
CA HIS A 64 -8.54 -31.78 -20.63
C HIS A 64 -8.38 -32.35 -19.23
N ARG A 65 -8.37 -31.45 -18.24
CA ARG A 65 -8.46 -31.76 -16.81
C ARG A 65 -9.89 -31.47 -16.36
N TYR A 66 -10.41 -32.26 -15.43
CA TYR A 66 -11.74 -32.07 -14.89
C TYR A 66 -11.68 -31.88 -13.38
N VAL A 67 -12.49 -30.98 -12.84
CA VAL A 67 -12.49 -30.65 -11.42
C VAL A 67 -13.84 -31.00 -10.83
N THR A 68 -13.86 -31.62 -9.67
CA THR A 68 -15.10 -31.93 -8.95
C THR A 68 -15.72 -30.67 -8.33
N GLY A 69 -17.04 -30.54 -8.44
CA GLY A 69 -17.81 -29.47 -7.80
C GLY A 69 -18.03 -29.69 -6.31
N ALA A 70 -18.81 -28.80 -5.69
CA ALA A 70 -19.18 -28.86 -4.26
C ALA A 70 -19.91 -30.16 -3.86
N ASP A 71 -20.54 -30.85 -4.81
CA ASP A 71 -21.19 -32.15 -4.64
C ASP A 71 -20.23 -33.34 -4.89
N GLY A 72 -18.94 -33.07 -5.06
CA GLY A 72 -17.91 -34.09 -5.33
C GLY A 72 -18.06 -34.75 -6.70
N ARG A 73 -18.94 -34.24 -7.58
CA ARG A 73 -19.20 -34.83 -8.90
C ARG A 73 -18.47 -34.10 -10.00
N VAL A 74 -18.19 -34.84 -11.05
CA VAL A 74 -17.59 -34.35 -12.28
C VAL A 74 -18.16 -35.10 -13.48
N THR A 75 -18.55 -34.38 -14.52
CA THR A 75 -19.06 -35.00 -15.76
C THR A 75 -18.18 -34.58 -16.93
N PHE A 76 -17.73 -35.56 -17.71
CA PHE A 76 -16.86 -35.31 -18.84
C PHE A 76 -17.14 -36.25 -20.00
N ALA A 77 -16.79 -35.81 -21.22
CA ALA A 77 -16.81 -36.64 -22.41
C ALA A 77 -15.40 -37.17 -22.67
N ALA A 78 -15.26 -38.48 -22.79
CA ALA A 78 -13.99 -39.13 -23.13
C ALA A 78 -14.18 -40.12 -24.29
N PRO A 79 -13.27 -40.18 -25.27
CA PRO A 79 -13.30 -41.20 -26.30
C PRO A 79 -13.25 -42.61 -25.72
N ILE A 80 -13.92 -43.56 -26.36
CA ILE A 80 -13.77 -44.99 -26.03
C ILE A 80 -12.29 -45.39 -26.17
N GLY A 81 -11.72 -45.97 -25.11
CA GLY A 81 -10.29 -46.25 -25.06
C GLY A 81 -9.79 -46.67 -23.67
N ASN A 82 -8.50 -46.99 -23.59
CA ASN A 82 -7.83 -47.28 -22.34
C ASN A 82 -6.97 -46.07 -21.95
N TYR A 83 -7.12 -45.62 -20.72
CA TYR A 83 -6.45 -44.47 -20.14
C TYR A 83 -5.80 -44.87 -18.82
N THR A 84 -4.89 -44.04 -18.34
CA THR A 84 -4.53 -43.96 -16.93
C THR A 84 -5.29 -42.79 -16.35
N LEU A 85 -6.17 -43.05 -15.38
CA LEU A 85 -6.84 -42.03 -14.59
C LEU A 85 -5.96 -41.65 -13.43
N THR A 86 -5.69 -40.35 -13.29
CA THR A 86 -4.98 -39.76 -12.14
C THR A 86 -5.91 -38.76 -11.46
N ILE A 87 -6.10 -38.89 -10.15
CA ILE A 87 -6.91 -37.98 -9.34
C ILE A 87 -6.02 -37.39 -8.26
N ARG A 88 -5.94 -36.06 -8.23
CA ARG A 88 -5.15 -35.30 -7.27
C ARG A 88 -6.03 -34.36 -6.47
N ARG A 89 -5.82 -34.32 -5.15
CA ARG A 89 -6.40 -33.34 -4.24
C ARG A 89 -5.43 -33.08 -3.10
N SER A 90 -5.19 -31.82 -2.75
CA SER A 90 -4.32 -31.46 -1.63
C SER A 90 -4.80 -32.11 -0.33
N GLY A 91 -3.88 -32.71 0.43
CA GLY A 91 -4.19 -33.45 1.66
C GLY A 91 -4.69 -34.89 1.46
N TYR A 92 -4.80 -35.36 0.21
CA TYR A 92 -5.18 -36.73 -0.13
C TYR A 92 -4.06 -37.44 -0.88
N VAL A 93 -3.98 -38.76 -0.69
CA VAL A 93 -3.10 -39.61 -1.48
C VAL A 93 -3.57 -39.59 -2.94
N THR A 94 -2.63 -39.34 -3.87
CA THR A 94 -2.95 -39.37 -5.31
C THR A 94 -3.44 -40.75 -5.72
N LEU A 95 -4.61 -40.81 -6.35
CA LEU A 95 -5.18 -42.05 -6.87
C LEU A 95 -4.80 -42.15 -8.35
N GLN A 96 -4.07 -43.20 -8.73
CA GLN A 96 -3.70 -43.44 -10.11
C GLN A 96 -3.96 -44.89 -10.49
N GLY A 97 -4.59 -45.13 -11.65
CA GLY A 97 -4.90 -46.48 -12.09
C GLY A 97 -5.38 -46.57 -13.52
N GLY A 98 -5.41 -47.79 -14.06
CA GLY A 98 -5.96 -48.07 -15.39
C GLY A 98 -7.47 -47.80 -15.42
N PHE A 99 -7.92 -47.04 -16.42
CA PHE A 99 -9.30 -46.64 -16.60
C PHE A 99 -9.74 -46.91 -18.04
N ARG A 100 -10.78 -47.71 -18.22
CA ARG A 100 -11.25 -48.14 -19.54
C ARG A 100 -12.61 -47.51 -19.83
N VAL A 101 -12.66 -46.66 -20.85
CA VAL A 101 -13.90 -46.05 -21.33
C VAL A 101 -14.48 -46.96 -22.40
N LEU A 102 -15.62 -47.59 -22.11
CA LEU A 102 -16.29 -48.52 -23.03
C LEU A 102 -17.69 -48.04 -23.45
N ARG A 103 -18.38 -47.32 -22.57
CA ARG A 103 -19.76 -46.86 -22.74
C ARG A 103 -20.05 -45.71 -21.78
N PRO A 104 -21.13 -44.94 -21.97
CA PRO A 104 -21.57 -43.96 -20.98
C PRO A 104 -21.83 -44.63 -19.62
N GLY A 105 -21.54 -43.94 -18.53
CA GLY A 105 -21.74 -44.49 -17.20
C GLY A 105 -21.20 -43.62 -16.08
N SER A 106 -21.34 -44.11 -14.86
CA SER A 106 -20.80 -43.45 -13.67
C SER A 106 -19.84 -44.35 -12.90
N PHE A 107 -18.96 -43.71 -12.13
CA PHE A 107 -18.06 -44.39 -11.19
C PHE A 107 -17.96 -43.58 -9.89
N ASN A 108 -17.70 -44.28 -8.79
CA ASN A 108 -17.42 -43.67 -7.50
C ASN A 108 -15.99 -44.05 -7.09
N LEU A 109 -15.21 -43.08 -6.65
CA LEU A 109 -13.86 -43.30 -6.13
C LEU A 109 -13.71 -42.61 -4.78
N MET A 110 -13.12 -43.33 -3.84
CA MET A 110 -12.83 -42.82 -2.51
C MET A 110 -11.35 -42.50 -2.40
N MET A 111 -11.03 -41.29 -1.96
CA MET A 111 -9.66 -40.86 -1.68
C MET A 111 -9.41 -40.89 -0.18
N ARG A 112 -8.25 -41.40 0.21
CA ARG A 112 -7.80 -41.41 1.60
C ARG A 112 -6.97 -40.16 1.89
N LYS A 113 -7.19 -39.54 3.06
CA LYS A 113 -6.29 -38.50 3.55
C LYS A 113 -4.88 -39.08 3.72
N GLY A 114 -3.90 -38.38 3.19
CA GLY A 114 -2.50 -38.75 3.39
C GLY A 114 -1.98 -38.08 4.64
N GLU A 115 -1.45 -38.85 5.60
CA GLU A 115 -0.42 -38.30 6.49
C GLU A 115 0.78 -37.96 5.62
N SER A 116 1.24 -36.71 5.68
CA SER A 116 2.23 -36.09 4.80
C SER A 116 3.25 -37.06 4.20
N GLY A 117 3.23 -37.24 2.87
CA GLY A 117 4.21 -38.06 2.17
C GLY A 117 3.73 -38.66 0.84
N ASN A 118 3.59 -37.85 -0.21
CA ASN A 118 3.69 -38.37 -1.57
C ASN A 118 5.12 -38.11 -2.09
N PRO A 119 5.95 -39.14 -2.32
CA PRO A 119 7.26 -38.97 -2.98
C PRO A 119 7.17 -38.55 -4.46
N LEU A 120 5.96 -38.26 -4.97
CA LEU A 120 5.68 -37.61 -6.24
C LEU A 120 4.73 -36.40 -6.08
N ALA A 121 4.79 -35.72 -4.93
CA ALA A 121 4.35 -34.33 -4.84
C ALA A 121 5.28 -33.52 -5.73
N THR A 122 4.99 -33.51 -7.02
CA THR A 122 5.67 -32.63 -7.94
C THR A 122 5.41 -31.21 -7.48
N SER A 123 6.43 -30.60 -6.90
CA SER A 123 6.41 -29.19 -6.59
C SER A 123 6.86 -28.37 -7.78
N ALA A 124 6.20 -27.23 -7.99
CA ALA A 124 6.68 -26.26 -8.95
C ALA A 124 7.88 -25.50 -8.39
N ARG A 125 8.79 -25.09 -9.29
CA ARG A 125 9.86 -24.14 -8.98
C ARG A 125 9.58 -22.83 -9.68
N LEU A 126 9.77 -21.72 -8.98
CA LEU A 126 9.60 -20.37 -9.51
C LEU A 126 10.92 -19.61 -9.33
N LEU A 127 11.52 -19.19 -10.44
CA LEU A 127 12.67 -18.30 -10.45
C LEU A 127 12.21 -16.91 -10.88
N VAL A 128 12.38 -15.92 -10.00
CA VAL A 128 12.00 -14.53 -10.27
C VAL A 128 13.26 -13.71 -10.47
N ARG A 129 13.30 -12.91 -11.52
CA ARG A 129 14.29 -11.86 -11.76
C ARG A 129 13.61 -10.50 -11.70
N VAL A 130 14.05 -9.65 -10.80
CA VAL A 130 13.53 -8.29 -10.64
C VAL A 130 14.51 -7.31 -11.26
N VAL A 131 14.01 -6.46 -12.15
CA VAL A 131 14.79 -5.44 -12.86
C VAL A 131 14.12 -4.07 -12.74
N ASP A 132 14.92 -3.02 -12.81
CA ASP A 132 14.46 -1.65 -12.92
C ASP A 132 13.90 -1.41 -14.33
N SER A 133 12.69 -0.86 -14.44
CA SER A 133 12.01 -0.71 -15.74
C SER A 133 12.72 0.21 -16.71
N ASP A 134 13.47 1.19 -16.20
CA ASP A 134 14.03 2.28 -16.99
C ASP A 134 15.45 1.94 -17.45
N SER A 135 16.25 1.40 -16.53
CA SER A 135 17.66 1.05 -16.77
C SER A 135 17.88 -0.42 -17.15
N GLY A 136 16.93 -1.31 -16.87
CA GLY A 136 17.09 -2.77 -17.02
C GLY A 136 18.06 -3.39 -16.01
N ALA A 137 18.57 -2.60 -15.05
CA ALA A 137 19.52 -3.06 -14.04
C ALA A 137 18.82 -4.02 -13.04
N PRO A 138 19.52 -5.04 -12.52
CA PRO A 138 18.96 -5.91 -11.50
C PRO A 138 18.65 -5.14 -10.21
N VAL A 139 17.49 -5.40 -9.61
CA VAL A 139 17.09 -4.78 -8.34
C VAL A 139 17.43 -5.73 -7.20
N GLU A 140 18.47 -5.39 -6.43
CA GLU A 140 18.86 -6.11 -5.21
C GLU A 140 18.00 -5.71 -4.01
N GLY A 141 17.69 -6.68 -3.14
CA GLY A 141 16.97 -6.47 -1.88
C GLY A 141 15.47 -6.16 -2.04
N ALA A 142 14.87 -6.45 -3.20
CA ALA A 142 13.42 -6.44 -3.35
C ALA A 142 12.83 -7.63 -2.61
N MET A 143 11.80 -7.40 -1.78
CA MET A 143 11.04 -8.47 -1.14
C MET A 143 10.09 -9.07 -2.17
N VAL A 144 10.17 -10.37 -2.34
CA VAL A 144 9.26 -11.14 -3.19
C VAL A 144 8.47 -12.08 -2.28
N ALA A 145 7.15 -12.06 -2.42
CA ALA A 145 6.24 -12.90 -1.66
C ALA A 145 5.34 -13.70 -2.61
N VAL A 146 5.03 -14.93 -2.22
CA VAL A 146 4.08 -15.80 -2.90
C VAL A 146 2.85 -16.04 -1.99
N LEU A 147 1.72 -16.43 -2.58
CA LEU A 147 0.43 -16.55 -1.89
C LEU A 147 0.44 -17.50 -0.68
N ASP A 148 1.33 -18.49 -0.66
CA ASP A 148 1.53 -19.42 0.46
C ASP A 148 2.17 -18.77 1.71
N GLY A 149 2.45 -17.46 1.66
CA GLY A 149 2.98 -16.66 2.75
C GLY A 149 4.50 -16.63 2.81
N ARG A 150 5.21 -17.42 1.99
CA ARG A 150 6.67 -17.40 1.92
C ARG A 150 7.17 -16.12 1.27
N ARG A 151 8.31 -15.65 1.79
CA ARG A 151 8.96 -14.41 1.37
C ARG A 151 10.46 -14.60 1.29
N ALA A 152 11.09 -13.96 0.32
CA ALA A 152 12.53 -13.94 0.16
C ALA A 152 12.96 -12.62 -0.50
N PHE A 153 14.23 -12.26 -0.35
CA PHE A 153 14.78 -11.04 -0.92
C PHE A 153 15.65 -11.36 -2.13
N THR A 154 15.61 -10.50 -3.15
CA THR A 154 16.48 -10.64 -4.33
C THR A 154 17.94 -10.40 -3.97
N ASN A 155 18.82 -11.21 -4.58
CA ASN A 155 20.28 -11.04 -4.47
C ASN A 155 20.82 -9.90 -5.37
N ALA A 156 22.14 -9.70 -5.39
CA ALA A 156 22.83 -8.73 -6.25
C ALA A 156 22.55 -8.89 -7.76
N GLY A 157 22.14 -10.09 -8.21
CA GLY A 157 21.70 -10.35 -9.58
C GLY A 157 20.21 -10.08 -9.84
N GLY A 158 19.49 -9.56 -8.84
CA GLY A 158 18.06 -9.32 -8.86
C GLY A 158 17.22 -10.60 -8.79
N ARG A 159 17.79 -11.73 -8.33
CA ARG A 159 17.14 -13.05 -8.43
C ARG A 159 16.69 -13.60 -7.10
N VAL A 160 15.61 -14.36 -7.12
CA VAL A 160 15.10 -15.19 -6.01
C VAL A 160 14.46 -16.46 -6.55
N GLU A 161 14.51 -17.54 -5.78
CA GLU A 161 13.91 -18.84 -6.13
C GLU A 161 12.96 -19.31 -5.03
N PHE A 162 11.80 -19.82 -5.45
CA PHE A 162 10.87 -20.57 -4.60
C PHE A 162 10.76 -22.00 -5.16
N ALA A 163 11.18 -22.99 -4.38
CA ALA A 163 10.94 -24.41 -4.67
C ALA A 163 9.70 -24.89 -3.91
N ASP A 164 9.27 -26.14 -4.08
CA ASP A 164 8.25 -26.73 -3.20
C ASP A 164 6.91 -25.97 -3.21
N LEU A 165 6.56 -25.35 -4.34
CA LEU A 165 5.25 -24.73 -4.57
C LEU A 165 4.22 -25.82 -4.88
N GLU A 166 3.28 -26.02 -3.95
CA GLU A 166 2.23 -27.03 -4.04
C GLU A 166 1.04 -26.61 -4.92
N SER A 167 0.97 -25.33 -5.30
CA SER A 167 -0.11 -24.77 -6.12
C SER A 167 0.31 -24.58 -7.58
N ASP A 168 -0.61 -24.82 -8.51
CA ASP A 168 -0.45 -24.55 -9.95
C ASP A 168 -0.74 -23.09 -10.34
N LEU A 169 -1.17 -22.27 -9.37
CA LEU A 169 -1.37 -20.83 -9.54
C LEU A 169 -0.96 -20.10 -8.25
N THR A 170 -0.01 -19.18 -8.35
CA THR A 170 0.36 -18.31 -7.22
C THR A 170 0.12 -16.85 -7.55
N ARG A 171 0.02 -16.01 -6.52
CA ARG A 171 0.09 -14.54 -6.67
C ARG A 171 1.47 -14.11 -6.21
N LEU A 172 2.22 -13.47 -7.09
CA LEU A 172 3.51 -12.90 -6.82
C LEU A 172 3.35 -11.43 -6.41
N THR A 173 3.83 -11.07 -5.23
CA THR A 173 3.92 -9.68 -4.78
C THR A 173 5.39 -9.28 -4.67
N VAL A 174 5.80 -8.21 -5.34
CA VAL A 174 7.16 -7.67 -5.30
C VAL A 174 7.15 -6.25 -4.75
N GLU A 175 7.93 -6.02 -3.70
CA GLU A 175 8.03 -4.74 -3.00
C GLU A 175 9.49 -4.31 -2.85
N ARG A 176 9.77 -3.03 -3.12
CA ARG A 176 11.06 -2.41 -2.85
C ARG A 176 10.86 -0.93 -2.55
N ILE A 177 11.54 -0.40 -1.54
CA ILE A 177 11.49 1.03 -1.21
C ILE A 177 11.90 1.85 -2.44
N GLY A 178 11.08 2.83 -2.80
CA GLY A 178 11.29 3.68 -3.98
C GLY A 178 10.78 3.09 -5.30
N TYR A 179 10.12 1.92 -5.27
CA TYR A 179 9.49 1.30 -6.43
C TYR A 179 8.01 1.03 -6.18
N ALA A 180 7.21 1.03 -7.24
CA ALA A 180 5.81 0.66 -7.19
C ALA A 180 5.65 -0.81 -6.83
N THR A 181 4.78 -1.13 -5.87
CA THR A 181 4.43 -2.52 -5.57
C THR A 181 3.84 -3.18 -6.81
N ARG A 182 4.36 -4.37 -7.14
CA ARG A 182 3.84 -5.20 -8.24
C ARG A 182 3.13 -6.42 -7.68
N GLU A 183 1.93 -6.68 -8.18
CA GLU A 183 1.17 -7.89 -7.90
C GLU A 183 0.71 -8.56 -9.18
N GLU A 184 1.13 -9.81 -9.42
CA GLU A 184 0.81 -10.54 -10.65
C GLU A 184 0.46 -12.01 -10.37
N PRO A 185 -0.62 -12.55 -10.96
CA PRO A 185 -0.89 -13.98 -10.90
C PRO A 185 0.07 -14.74 -11.84
N ILE A 186 0.71 -15.79 -11.31
CA ILE A 186 1.68 -16.62 -12.03
C ILE A 186 1.17 -18.06 -12.10
N ALA A 187 0.99 -18.55 -13.33
CA ALA A 187 0.73 -19.96 -13.57
C ALA A 187 2.02 -20.76 -13.35
N LEU A 188 1.93 -21.78 -12.51
CA LEU A 188 3.03 -22.65 -12.13
C LEU A 188 2.84 -24.02 -12.79
N HIS A 189 3.93 -24.56 -13.32
CA HIS A 189 3.92 -25.89 -13.90
C HIS A 189 4.53 -26.89 -12.94
N PRO A 190 3.80 -27.93 -12.53
CA PRO A 190 4.41 -29.07 -11.85
C PRO A 190 5.53 -29.65 -12.73
N ASP A 191 6.67 -29.99 -12.12
CA ASP A 191 7.87 -30.61 -12.72
C ASP A 191 8.70 -29.66 -13.58
N ARG A 192 8.42 -28.35 -13.57
CA ARG A 192 9.19 -27.35 -14.32
C ARG A 192 9.54 -26.15 -13.46
N THR A 193 10.59 -25.45 -13.89
CA THR A 193 10.93 -24.12 -13.36
C THR A 193 10.25 -23.06 -14.20
N THR A 194 9.28 -22.35 -13.63
CA THR A 194 8.72 -21.14 -14.21
C THR A 194 9.72 -19.99 -13.96
N VAL A 195 10.13 -19.30 -15.02
CA VAL A 195 10.99 -18.12 -14.91
C VAL A 195 10.17 -16.87 -15.20
N VAL A 196 10.17 -15.91 -14.28
CA VAL A 196 9.43 -14.66 -14.39
C VAL A 196 10.41 -13.51 -14.27
N GLU A 197 10.33 -12.55 -15.19
CA GLU A 197 10.99 -11.25 -15.06
C GLU A 197 9.96 -10.20 -14.66
N VAL A 198 10.21 -9.51 -13.54
CA VAL A 198 9.35 -8.46 -13.01
C VAL A 198 10.07 -7.13 -13.17
N ALA A 199 9.51 -6.24 -13.99
CA ALA A 199 10.02 -4.88 -14.16
C ALA A 199 9.36 -3.92 -13.15
N MET A 200 10.18 -3.38 -12.24
CA MET A 200 9.76 -2.44 -11.21
C MET A 200 9.92 -1.01 -11.71
N THR A 201 8.84 -0.24 -11.70
CA THR A 201 8.86 1.20 -11.98
C THR A 201 9.12 1.96 -10.70
N VAL A 202 9.98 2.97 -10.72
CA VAL A 202 10.20 3.84 -9.56
C VAL A 202 8.88 4.49 -9.18
N GLU A 203 8.35 4.17 -8.01
CA GLU A 203 7.28 4.95 -7.38
C GLU A 203 8.02 5.94 -6.50
N ALA A 204 7.96 7.22 -6.87
CA ALA A 204 8.41 8.26 -5.99
C ALA A 204 7.55 8.17 -4.72
N VAL A 205 8.08 7.54 -3.67
CA VAL A 205 7.52 7.65 -2.32
C VAL A 205 7.51 9.15 -2.03
N ALA A 206 6.36 9.78 -2.20
CA ALA A 206 6.14 11.14 -1.75
C ALA A 206 6.25 11.10 -0.23
N LEU A 207 7.47 11.25 0.26
CA LEU A 207 7.70 11.57 1.66
C LEU A 207 6.81 12.78 1.94
N ARG A 208 6.01 12.71 3.01
CA ARG A 208 5.39 13.92 3.53
C ARG A 208 6.51 14.94 3.64
N PRO A 209 6.41 16.13 3.02
CA PRO A 209 7.48 17.09 3.11
C PRO A 209 7.77 17.30 4.59
N LEU A 210 9.06 17.24 4.95
CA LEU A 210 9.48 17.79 6.23
C LEU A 210 9.12 19.28 6.14
N THR A 211 7.97 19.66 6.70
CA THR A 211 7.60 21.06 6.82
C THR A 211 8.60 21.65 7.80
N VAL A 212 9.63 22.31 7.27
CA VAL A 212 10.46 23.18 8.08
C VAL A 212 9.58 24.37 8.42
N GLU A 213 8.90 24.30 9.56
CA GLU A 213 8.32 25.49 10.16
C GLU A 213 9.49 26.40 10.53
N VAL A 214 9.65 27.48 9.76
CA VAL A 214 10.61 28.53 10.08
C VAL A 214 10.15 29.17 11.37
N ARG A 215 10.83 28.84 12.47
CA ARG A 215 10.63 29.49 13.77
C ARG A 215 10.99 30.97 13.63
N SER A 216 10.12 31.85 14.11
CA SER A 216 10.37 33.30 14.10
C SER A 216 11.59 33.61 14.95
N SER A 217 12.58 34.29 14.36
CA SER A 217 13.78 34.75 15.07
C SER A 217 13.43 35.66 16.25
N PHE A 218 12.39 36.49 16.11
CA PHE A 218 11.87 37.34 17.17
C PHE A 218 11.32 36.53 18.35
N LEU A 219 10.45 35.55 18.08
CA LEU A 219 9.88 34.70 19.13
C LEU A 219 10.96 33.85 19.82
N GLU A 220 11.93 33.36 19.06
CA GLU A 220 13.11 32.65 19.58
C GLU A 220 13.91 33.55 20.55
N ALA A 221 14.22 34.78 20.15
CA ALA A 221 14.94 35.75 20.97
C ALA A 221 14.18 36.12 22.26
N ARG A 222 12.84 36.11 22.23
CA ARG A 222 11.97 36.32 23.40
C ARG A 222 11.74 35.06 24.23
N GLY A 223 12.36 33.93 23.86
CA GLY A 223 12.29 32.67 24.57
C GLY A 223 10.94 31.95 24.48
N TYR A 224 10.07 32.34 23.54
CA TYR A 224 8.76 31.73 23.34
C TYR A 224 8.88 30.23 23.09
N TYR A 225 9.69 29.83 22.10
CA TYR A 225 9.82 28.42 21.72
C TYR A 225 10.39 27.57 22.86
N ARG A 226 11.34 28.10 23.64
CA ARG A 226 11.85 27.43 24.84
C ARG A 226 10.74 27.17 25.86
N ARG A 227 9.92 28.18 26.19
CA ARG A 227 8.81 28.02 27.16
C ARG A 227 7.73 27.06 26.66
N LEU A 228 7.50 27.05 25.34
CA LEU A 228 6.56 26.14 24.70
C LEU A 228 7.08 24.69 24.74
N ASP A 229 8.33 24.47 24.32
CA ASP A 229 8.98 23.16 24.27
C ASP A 229 9.15 22.56 25.68
N ASP A 230 9.44 23.40 26.68
CA ASP A 230 9.53 23.00 28.10
C ASP A 230 8.16 22.76 28.78
N GLY A 231 7.04 22.98 28.07
CA GLY A 231 5.69 22.76 28.59
C GLY A 231 5.27 23.72 29.71
N ILE A 232 5.89 24.91 29.78
CA ILE A 232 5.63 25.91 30.82
C ILE A 232 4.34 26.69 30.51
N VAL A 233 4.08 26.95 29.22
CA VAL A 233 2.90 27.70 28.73
C VAL A 233 1.61 27.02 29.20
N MET A 234 0.77 27.73 29.96
CA MET A 234 -0.45 27.14 30.51
C MET A 234 -1.63 27.22 29.54
N ARG A 235 -1.79 28.36 28.87
CA ARG A 235 -2.71 28.50 27.74
C ARG A 235 -2.03 29.19 26.58
N LEU A 236 -2.42 28.78 25.39
CA LEU A 236 -1.91 29.31 24.14
C LEU A 236 -3.09 29.77 23.30
N LEU A 237 -3.03 31.03 22.85
CA LEU A 237 -3.93 31.56 21.85
C LEU A 237 -3.09 31.88 20.61
N THR A 238 -3.28 31.13 19.53
CA THR A 238 -2.53 31.35 18.29
C THR A 238 -3.33 32.23 17.32
N ARG A 239 -2.63 32.88 16.39
CA ARG A 239 -3.23 33.56 15.24
C ARG A 239 -4.28 32.70 14.54
N ARG A 240 -3.93 31.45 14.23
CA ARG A 240 -4.86 30.51 13.57
C ARG A 240 -6.13 30.34 14.38
N THR A 241 -6.00 30.15 15.69
CA THR A 241 -7.14 30.01 16.61
C THR A 241 -8.01 31.27 16.63
N ILE A 242 -7.42 32.46 16.64
CA ILE A 242 -8.16 33.73 16.63
C ILE A 242 -8.94 33.88 15.32
N GLU A 243 -8.29 33.61 14.18
CA GLU A 243 -8.89 33.70 12.85
C GLU A 243 -10.02 32.68 12.67
N GLU A 244 -9.84 31.43 13.12
CA GLU A 244 -10.86 30.37 13.07
C GLU A 244 -12.06 30.68 13.96
N GLN A 245 -11.84 31.30 15.13
CA GLN A 245 -12.93 31.67 16.03
C GLN A 245 -13.77 32.84 15.52
N GLY A 246 -13.20 33.68 14.63
CA GLY A 246 -13.86 34.87 14.09
C GLY A 246 -14.25 35.89 15.16
N SER A 247 -13.50 35.95 16.27
CA SER A 247 -13.83 36.82 17.40
C SER A 247 -13.56 38.30 17.05
N PRO A 248 -14.57 39.19 17.12
CA PRO A 248 -14.41 40.61 16.77
C PRO A 248 -13.62 41.39 17.84
N ARG A 249 -13.50 40.83 19.05
CA ARG A 249 -12.73 41.38 20.17
C ARG A 249 -11.75 40.34 20.67
N ILE A 250 -10.56 40.77 21.09
CA ILE A 250 -9.54 39.84 21.55
C ILE A 250 -9.93 39.21 22.89
N SER A 251 -10.64 39.93 23.76
CA SER A 251 -11.19 39.39 25.00
C SER A 251 -12.10 38.18 24.76
N ASP A 252 -12.90 38.19 23.69
CA ASP A 252 -13.81 37.09 23.36
C ASP A 252 -13.03 35.85 22.90
N ALA A 253 -11.88 36.03 22.25
CA ALA A 253 -10.98 34.93 21.93
C ALA A 253 -10.32 34.35 23.20
N PHE A 254 -9.86 35.20 24.12
CA PHE A 254 -9.32 34.75 25.42
C PHE A 254 -10.37 34.07 26.30
N ALA A 255 -11.61 34.54 26.30
CA ALA A 255 -12.71 33.97 27.09
C ALA A 255 -13.02 32.50 26.73
N ARG A 256 -12.68 32.08 25.51
CA ARG A 256 -12.86 30.70 25.04
C ARG A 256 -11.78 29.75 25.53
N LEU A 257 -10.67 30.26 26.07
CA LEU A 257 -9.63 29.41 26.64
C LEU A 257 -10.05 28.88 28.02
N PRO A 258 -9.92 27.57 28.28
CA PRO A 258 -10.38 26.98 29.54
C PRO A 258 -9.76 27.62 30.77
N GLY A 259 -10.59 28.13 31.69
CA GLY A 259 -10.12 28.69 32.96
C GLY A 259 -9.78 30.19 32.92
N LEU A 260 -9.90 30.83 31.76
CA LEU A 260 -9.86 32.29 31.63
C LEU A 260 -11.28 32.88 31.70
N ARG A 261 -11.36 34.08 32.26
CA ARG A 261 -12.59 34.88 32.32
C ARG A 261 -12.26 36.30 31.91
N ILE A 262 -13.25 36.98 31.36
CA ILE A 262 -13.17 38.41 31.10
C ILE A 262 -14.07 39.11 32.11
N ASN A 263 -13.51 40.07 32.82
CA ASN A 263 -14.25 40.97 33.68
C ASN A 263 -14.39 42.32 32.98
N ARG A 264 -15.63 42.80 32.86
CA ARG A 264 -15.97 44.04 32.16
C ARG A 264 -16.80 44.94 33.08
N PRO A 265 -16.15 45.72 33.97
CA PRO A 265 -16.89 46.60 34.87
C PRO A 265 -17.54 47.78 34.15
N THR A 266 -16.99 48.21 33.02
CA THR A 266 -17.56 49.28 32.17
C THR A 266 -17.37 48.94 30.69
N THR A 267 -17.97 49.72 29.79
CA THR A 267 -17.77 49.57 28.34
C THR A 267 -16.31 49.79 27.92
N ASP A 268 -15.61 50.69 28.61
CA ASP A 268 -14.23 51.08 28.31
C ASP A 268 -13.20 50.29 29.12
N ARG A 269 -13.62 49.31 29.94
CA ARG A 269 -12.74 48.47 30.76
C ARG A 269 -13.07 47.00 30.57
N ALA A 270 -12.09 46.23 30.11
CA ALA A 270 -12.17 44.78 30.02
C ALA A 270 -10.80 44.18 30.34
N PHE A 271 -10.73 43.35 31.38
CA PHE A 271 -9.48 42.69 31.79
C PHE A 271 -9.63 41.18 31.88
N LEU A 272 -8.51 40.51 31.63
CA LEU A 272 -8.40 39.06 31.66
C LEU A 272 -8.11 38.59 33.08
N GLN A 273 -8.85 37.60 33.55
CA GLN A 273 -8.69 37.04 34.89
C GLN A 273 -8.63 35.53 34.86
N VAL A 274 -7.92 34.98 35.83
CA VAL A 274 -8.04 33.57 36.24
C VAL A 274 -8.73 33.58 37.58
N ARG A 275 -9.87 32.87 37.68
CA ARG A 275 -10.78 33.00 38.85
C ARG A 275 -11.19 34.47 39.02
N ASP A 276 -10.84 35.08 40.15
CA ASP A 276 -11.11 36.49 40.47
C ASP A 276 -9.80 37.31 40.55
N CYS A 277 -8.71 36.80 39.96
CA CYS A 277 -7.37 37.41 39.97
C CYS A 277 -7.03 37.96 38.58
N GLU A 278 -6.78 39.27 38.50
CA GLU A 278 -6.44 39.95 37.24
C GLU A 278 -5.05 39.60 36.76
N LEU A 279 -4.91 39.25 35.48
CA LEU A 279 -3.62 38.98 34.88
C LEU A 279 -2.98 40.27 34.37
N ALA A 280 -1.67 40.39 34.54
CA ALA A 280 -0.90 41.44 33.89
C ALA A 280 -0.83 41.18 32.38
N ILE A 281 -0.94 42.23 31.56
CA ILE A 281 -0.84 42.12 30.10
C ILE A 281 0.53 42.63 29.67
N PHE A 282 1.24 41.84 28.88
CA PHE A 282 2.47 42.25 28.22
C PHE A 282 2.27 42.18 26.71
N VAL A 283 2.70 43.20 25.98
CA VAL A 283 2.72 43.18 24.52
C VAL A 283 4.15 43.39 24.06
N ASP A 284 4.66 42.45 23.26
CA ASP A 284 6.03 42.44 22.74
C ASP A 284 7.11 42.57 23.84
N GLY A 285 6.80 42.06 25.03
CA GLY A 285 7.68 42.04 26.20
C GLY A 285 7.63 43.30 27.06
N VAL A 286 6.77 44.27 26.73
CA VAL A 286 6.54 45.47 27.53
C VAL A 286 5.22 45.32 28.26
N GLU A 287 5.19 45.59 29.57
CA GLU A 287 3.94 45.61 30.34
C GLU A 287 3.02 46.68 29.73
N TRP A 288 1.86 46.26 29.25
CA TRP A 288 0.93 47.16 28.57
C TRP A 288 0.30 48.07 29.60
N ASN A 289 0.50 49.38 29.40
CA ASN A 289 0.21 50.44 30.34
C ASN A 289 -1.16 50.29 30.98
N VAL A 290 -1.13 50.02 32.29
CA VAL A 290 -2.22 50.27 33.23
C VAL A 290 -2.41 51.78 33.40
N ASP A 291 -3.65 52.23 33.53
CA ASP A 291 -3.93 53.57 34.06
C ASP A 291 -3.47 53.69 35.53
N MET A 292 -3.59 54.88 36.13
CA MET A 292 -3.23 55.07 37.56
C MET A 292 -4.05 54.19 38.52
N GLU A 293 -5.14 53.58 38.05
CA GLU A 293 -5.99 52.64 38.77
C GLU A 293 -5.58 51.17 38.55
N GLY A 294 -4.51 50.91 37.79
CA GLY A 294 -3.98 49.56 37.58
C GLY A 294 -4.69 48.76 36.49
N THR A 295 -5.49 49.39 35.62
CA THR A 295 -6.33 48.66 34.67
C THR A 295 -6.07 48.94 33.20
N VAL A 296 -6.25 47.90 32.41
CA VAL A 296 -6.08 47.88 30.95
C VAL A 296 -7.38 47.41 30.33
N ASN A 297 -7.84 48.08 29.27
CA ASN A 297 -8.81 47.50 28.37
C ASN A 297 -8.11 46.63 27.34
N ILE A 298 -8.16 45.31 27.52
CA ILE A 298 -7.54 44.35 26.62
C ILE A 298 -8.12 44.44 25.19
N ASP A 299 -9.36 44.92 25.04
CA ASP A 299 -9.99 45.11 23.72
C ASP A 299 -9.39 46.24 22.90
N HIS A 300 -8.48 47.05 23.46
CA HIS A 300 -7.66 47.97 22.68
C HIS A 300 -6.56 47.26 21.88
N ILE A 301 -6.36 45.96 22.08
CA ILE A 301 -5.45 45.14 21.27
C ILE A 301 -6.29 44.48 20.16
N PRO A 302 -6.13 44.89 18.90
CA PRO A 302 -6.87 44.29 17.79
C PRO A 302 -6.51 42.80 17.62
N PRO A 303 -7.48 41.90 17.40
CA PRO A 303 -7.18 40.47 17.22
C PRO A 303 -6.20 40.16 16.09
N GLU A 304 -6.24 40.94 15.02
CA GLU A 304 -5.36 40.82 13.87
C GLU A 304 -3.92 41.27 14.13
N TRP A 305 -3.65 41.93 15.26
CA TRP A 305 -2.28 42.23 15.68
C TRP A 305 -1.61 41.05 16.35
N VAL A 306 -2.36 40.08 16.87
CA VAL A 306 -1.80 38.97 17.64
C VAL A 306 -1.27 37.89 16.70
N GLU A 307 0.01 37.53 16.88
CA GLU A 307 0.57 36.32 16.28
C GLU A 307 0.38 35.13 17.23
N VAL A 308 0.76 35.32 18.49
CA VAL A 308 0.56 34.31 19.54
C VAL A 308 0.50 34.97 20.91
N ALA A 309 -0.34 34.44 21.79
CA ALA A 309 -0.39 34.82 23.19
C ALA A 309 -0.21 33.62 24.12
N GLU A 310 0.66 33.80 25.10
CA GLU A 310 0.96 32.84 26.16
C GLU A 310 0.30 33.32 27.46
N VAL A 311 -0.41 32.44 28.17
CA VAL A 311 -1.04 32.79 29.45
C VAL A 311 -0.49 31.93 30.57
N TYR A 312 -0.19 32.58 31.68
CA TYR A 312 0.42 32.03 32.88
C TYR A 312 -0.34 32.50 34.12
N TRP A 313 -0.33 31.67 35.16
CA TRP A 313 -0.75 32.07 36.49
C TRP A 313 0.05 31.38 37.59
N GLY A 314 0.12 32.03 38.74
CA GLY A 314 0.87 31.56 39.91
C GLY A 314 2.36 31.34 39.61
N ALA A 315 2.94 30.27 40.18
CA ALA A 315 4.38 29.99 40.14
C ALA A 315 4.94 29.72 38.73
N ARG A 316 4.10 29.39 37.74
CA ARG A 316 4.52 29.17 36.35
C ARG A 316 4.73 30.47 35.56
N THR A 317 4.34 31.60 36.14
CA THR A 317 4.59 32.92 35.53
C THR A 317 6.08 33.21 35.51
N PRO A 318 6.70 33.42 34.33
CA PRO A 318 8.11 33.75 34.24
C PRO A 318 8.44 34.98 35.11
N PRO A 319 9.53 34.97 35.90
CA PRO A 319 9.84 36.04 36.83
C PRO A 319 9.89 37.44 36.20
N GLU A 320 10.37 37.53 34.96
CA GLU A 320 10.50 38.77 34.18
C GLU A 320 9.16 39.33 33.69
N PHE A 321 8.10 38.53 33.69
CA PHE A 321 6.74 38.93 33.26
C PHE A 321 5.73 38.94 34.41
N ARG A 322 6.23 39.11 35.65
CA ARG A 322 5.36 39.39 36.79
C ARG A 322 5.03 40.88 36.78
N GLY A 323 3.78 41.20 36.46
CA GLY A 323 3.34 42.59 36.37
C GLY A 323 3.53 43.36 37.69
N ARG A 324 3.63 44.67 37.57
CA ARG A 324 3.96 45.56 38.69
C ARG A 324 2.92 45.54 39.81
N TYR A 325 1.64 45.46 39.44
CA TYR A 325 0.52 45.51 40.38
C TYR A 325 -0.12 44.13 40.60
N ASN A 326 -0.13 43.29 39.56
CA ASN A 326 -0.84 42.02 39.53
C ASN A 326 0.08 40.78 39.42
N GLY A 327 1.38 40.95 39.74
CA GLY A 327 2.42 39.92 39.54
C GLY A 327 2.21 38.60 40.31
N GLY A 328 1.35 38.60 41.34
CA GLY A 328 0.96 37.38 42.06
C GLY A 328 -0.14 36.55 41.38
N CYS A 329 -0.93 37.16 40.49
CA CYS A 329 -2.02 36.48 39.77
C CYS A 329 -1.49 35.71 38.56
N GLY A 330 -0.66 36.37 37.76
CA GLY A 330 -0.15 35.83 36.51
C GLY A 330 -0.05 36.86 35.41
N SER A 331 0.18 36.40 34.19
CA SER A 331 0.33 37.27 33.03
C SER A 331 -0.17 36.63 31.74
N ALA A 332 -0.62 37.47 30.81
CA ALA A 332 -0.76 37.14 29.41
C ALA A 332 0.30 37.89 28.61
N LEU A 333 1.15 37.15 27.90
CA LEU A 333 2.19 37.68 27.02
C LEU A 333 1.67 37.61 25.60
N ILE A 334 1.53 38.74 24.94
CA ILE A 334 0.99 38.87 23.59
C ILE A 334 2.14 39.29 22.68
N TRP A 335 2.41 38.48 21.67
CA TRP A 335 3.42 38.76 20.65
C TRP A 335 2.75 39.17 19.36
N THR A 336 3.13 40.33 18.83
CA THR A 336 2.44 40.92 17.68
C THR A 336 2.98 40.41 16.35
N ARG A 337 2.11 40.36 15.34
CA ARG A 337 2.47 40.00 13.97
C ARG A 337 3.50 40.96 13.39
N GLN A 338 3.44 42.23 13.74
CA GLN A 338 4.38 43.23 13.25
C GLN A 338 5.78 42.97 13.78
N ALA A 339 5.93 42.69 15.08
CA ALA A 339 7.22 42.35 15.66
C ALA A 339 7.78 41.03 15.08
N VAL A 340 6.90 40.06 14.80
CA VAL A 340 7.28 38.78 14.19
C VAL A 340 7.69 38.90 12.72
N ARG A 341 7.07 39.81 11.94
CA ARG A 341 7.36 40.03 10.51
C ARG A 341 8.47 41.03 10.23
N GLY A 342 8.76 41.94 11.18
CA GLY A 342 9.69 43.05 11.00
C GLY A 342 11.17 42.66 11.05
N ASN A 343 11.50 41.37 10.95
CA ASN A 343 12.86 40.86 11.14
C ASN A 343 13.21 39.77 10.11
#